data_AF-A0A5B8R2P1-F1
#
_entry.id   AF-A0A5B8R2P1-F1
#
_cell.length_a   1.000
_cell.length_b   1.000
_cell.length_c   1.000
_cell.angle_alpha   90.00
_cell.angle_beta   90.00
_cell.angle_gamma   90.00
#
_symmetry.space_group_name_H-M   'P 1'
#
loop_
_entity.id
_entity.type
_entity.pdbx_description
1 polymer ?
#
loop_
_entity_poly.entity_id
_entity_poly.type
_entity_poly.pdbx_seq_one_letter_code
_entity_poly.pdbx_strand_id
1 'polypeptide(L)'
;MTNQTQPALKQARQNVLAQTQILQNLIPPTVSYTTEGTVLIIGPEDLARLAADKLSTMASRVILANEAITSQDETHLERVMAAATNVESYYNKLIGIKGFLGQFQVSVEHQDGAVELSVVAIRKPHFDLILDLSSTPCLNLEMLPPGYFYVGQDEAKLADALEQLPELVGQFDKPRYVKINADLCAHDRNGINGCNRCLNFCPADAISSVAKKIEVDPYLCHGAGSCASACPTGAIGYDLPTPQALHSYLNKIINRYREQAQTAPVILFHDNAVGASLIGGDLAGDVLPVALEEITVASIDHWLAALAWGARQVLILNTEATAPTLTQMLKGELALANSILDEIGQPQRLSLIDPSMLANLEPLLDISLDWPVIVPGAFASTTKRNTLFDAIDHLNSQAGEINSSLSINNVPYGKVSVNVEKCTLCMSCVAICPTMALQDGGDKPALHFIEQNCVQCGLCEAACPEKVISLTPQINFDKAARQQLHTLKEEAPFECIRCGSPFATQSMVHRMLDMVGAHSAFSANIERLKMCGDCRVKDMFEDILQDPEKQLR
;
A
#
# COMPACT_ATOMS: atom_id res chain seq x y z
N MET A 1 7.16 -33.38 20.97
CA MET A 1 7.93 -34.38 20.22
C MET A 1 7.02 -35.04 19.21
N THR A 2 7.17 -34.67 17.94
CA THR A 2 6.35 -35.17 16.83
C THR A 2 6.91 -36.50 16.34
N ASN A 3 6.14 -37.59 16.51
CA ASN A 3 6.50 -38.95 16.08
C ASN A 3 6.46 -39.15 14.55
N GLN A 4 6.28 -38.10 13.76
CA GLN A 4 6.15 -38.21 12.30
C GLN A 4 7.50 -38.04 11.60
N THR A 5 7.80 -38.94 10.68
CA THR A 5 9.02 -38.90 9.87
C THR A 5 8.91 -37.82 8.78
N GLN A 6 10.04 -37.27 8.32
CA GLN A 6 10.06 -36.28 7.24
C GLN A 6 9.28 -36.72 5.98
N PRO A 7 9.34 -37.99 5.52
CA PRO A 7 8.49 -38.46 4.42
C PRO A 7 6.98 -38.34 4.70
N ALA A 8 6.52 -38.64 5.92
CA ALA A 8 5.11 -38.51 6.29
C ALA A 8 4.66 -37.04 6.28
N LEU A 9 5.49 -36.14 6.82
CA LEU A 9 5.24 -34.70 6.79
C LEU A 9 5.17 -34.17 5.36
N LYS A 10 6.11 -34.57 4.49
CA LYS A 10 6.10 -34.20 3.06
C LYS A 10 4.82 -34.68 2.35
N GLN A 11 4.36 -35.90 2.65
CA GLN A 11 3.11 -36.42 2.09
C GLN A 11 1.89 -35.63 2.58
N ALA A 12 1.83 -35.30 3.87
CA ALA A 12 0.75 -34.47 4.43
C ALA A 12 0.71 -33.08 3.75
N ARG A 13 1.88 -32.43 3.60
CA ARG A 13 2.00 -31.16 2.87
C ARG A 13 1.46 -31.28 1.45
N GLN A 14 1.91 -32.27 0.68
CA GLN A 14 1.47 -32.48 -0.70
C GLN A 14 -0.05 -32.66 -0.78
N ASN A 15 -0.63 -33.49 0.09
CA ASN A 15 -2.06 -33.74 0.14
C ASN A 15 -2.85 -32.45 0.44
N VAL A 16 -2.41 -31.68 1.43
CA VAL A 16 -3.09 -30.45 1.85
C VAL A 16 -3.04 -29.38 0.76
N LEU A 17 -1.88 -29.16 0.14
CA LEU A 17 -1.73 -28.18 -0.93
C LEU A 17 -2.52 -28.57 -2.19
N ALA A 18 -2.55 -29.86 -2.55
CA ALA A 18 -3.33 -30.35 -3.68
C ALA A 18 -4.85 -30.19 -3.49
N GLN A 19 -5.34 -30.26 -2.25
CA GLN A 19 -6.77 -30.17 -1.92
C GLN A 19 -7.23 -28.76 -1.53
N THR A 20 -6.33 -27.77 -1.53
CA THR A 20 -6.64 -26.41 -1.09
C THR A 20 -6.23 -25.42 -2.17
N GLN A 21 -7.20 -24.69 -2.70
CA GLN A 21 -6.96 -23.62 -3.66
C GLN A 21 -7.36 -22.29 -3.07
N ILE A 22 -6.68 -21.23 -3.50
CA ILE A 22 -7.11 -19.86 -3.21
C ILE A 22 -8.36 -19.57 -4.04
N LEU A 23 -9.47 -19.28 -3.37
CA LEU A 23 -10.71 -18.91 -4.04
C LEU A 23 -10.56 -17.49 -4.57
N GLN A 24 -10.47 -17.35 -5.89
CA GLN A 24 -10.32 -16.07 -6.58
C GLN A 24 -11.35 -15.92 -7.68
N ASN A 25 -11.53 -14.68 -8.15
CA ASN A 25 -12.40 -14.41 -9.29
C ASN A 25 -11.84 -15.12 -10.53
N LEU A 26 -12.67 -15.95 -11.17
CA LEU A 26 -12.28 -16.73 -12.36
C LEU A 26 -12.06 -15.84 -13.60
N ILE A 27 -12.62 -14.62 -13.60
CA ILE A 27 -12.45 -13.64 -14.68
C ILE A 27 -12.08 -12.30 -14.03
N PRO A 28 -10.82 -12.12 -13.60
CA PRO A 28 -10.40 -10.86 -13.03
C PRO A 28 -10.42 -9.74 -14.09
N PRO A 29 -10.65 -8.48 -13.68
CA PRO A 29 -10.42 -7.35 -14.57
C PRO A 29 -8.96 -7.36 -15.04
N THR A 30 -8.75 -7.16 -16.34
CA THR A 30 -7.43 -7.15 -16.96
C THR A 30 -7.06 -5.77 -17.49
N VAL A 31 -5.77 -5.63 -17.81
CA VAL A 31 -5.16 -4.52 -18.51
C VAL A 31 -4.52 -5.10 -19.75
N SER A 32 -4.89 -4.59 -20.92
CA SER A 32 -4.42 -5.11 -22.21
C SER A 32 -3.36 -4.19 -22.80
N TYR A 33 -2.27 -4.79 -23.28
CA TYR A 33 -1.24 -4.15 -24.09
C TYR A 33 -1.40 -4.56 -25.55
N THR A 34 -1.02 -3.68 -26.47
CA THR A 34 -1.01 -3.98 -27.91
C THR A 34 0.26 -3.41 -28.51
N THR A 35 0.99 -4.25 -29.25
CA THR A 35 2.27 -3.89 -29.86
C THR A 35 2.28 -4.33 -31.32
N GLU A 36 3.01 -3.57 -32.14
CA GLU A 36 3.21 -3.85 -33.57
C GLU A 36 4.68 -4.19 -33.87
N GLY A 37 5.54 -4.29 -32.85
CA GLY A 37 6.97 -4.59 -33.01
C GLY A 37 7.82 -3.40 -33.42
N THR A 38 7.47 -2.19 -32.96
CA THR A 38 8.28 -0.98 -33.14
C THR A 38 9.25 -0.83 -31.96
N VAL A 39 10.54 -1.03 -32.17
CA VAL A 39 11.56 -0.97 -31.11
C VAL A 39 12.48 0.24 -31.25
N LEU A 40 12.68 0.94 -30.14
CA LEU A 40 13.75 1.93 -30.00
C LEU A 40 14.95 1.30 -29.29
N ILE A 41 16.15 1.52 -29.83
CA ILE A 41 17.41 1.04 -29.25
C ILE A 41 18.23 2.27 -28.85
N ILE A 42 18.54 2.39 -27.56
CA ILE A 42 19.25 3.54 -26.99
C ILE A 42 20.62 3.08 -26.52
N GLY A 43 21.69 3.83 -26.79
CA GLY A 43 23.04 3.55 -26.28
C GLY A 43 24.16 3.94 -27.24
N PRO A 44 25.37 3.40 -27.04
CA PRO A 44 26.48 3.52 -27.99
C PRO A 44 26.09 3.02 -29.38
N GLU A 45 26.34 3.81 -30.43
CA GLU A 45 25.86 3.50 -31.78
C GLU A 45 26.36 2.15 -32.30
N ASP A 46 27.61 1.80 -32.01
CA ASP A 46 28.23 0.56 -32.47
C ASP A 46 27.51 -0.67 -31.90
N LEU A 47 27.19 -0.67 -30.60
CA LEU A 47 26.42 -1.74 -29.97
C LEU A 47 24.95 -1.74 -30.43
N ALA A 48 24.35 -0.56 -30.53
CA ALA A 48 22.96 -0.40 -30.95
C ALA A 48 22.72 -0.95 -32.37
N ARG A 49 23.64 -0.73 -33.31
CA ARG A 49 23.56 -1.29 -34.66
C ARG A 49 23.63 -2.82 -34.67
N LEU A 50 24.53 -3.41 -33.89
CA LEU A 50 24.65 -4.86 -33.78
C LEU A 50 23.37 -5.49 -33.16
N ALA A 51 22.77 -4.84 -32.17
CA ALA A 51 21.50 -5.26 -31.60
C ALA A 51 20.33 -5.12 -32.61
N ALA A 52 20.28 -4.00 -33.34
CA ALA A 52 19.25 -3.74 -34.37
C ALA A 52 19.27 -4.77 -35.51
N ASP A 53 20.46 -5.31 -35.84
CA ASP A 53 20.63 -6.35 -36.85
C ASP A 53 20.00 -7.67 -36.41
N LYS A 54 20.21 -8.04 -35.14
CA LYS A 54 19.59 -9.23 -34.52
C LYS A 54 18.08 -9.10 -34.37
N LEU A 55 17.54 -7.89 -34.28
CA LEU A 55 16.09 -7.61 -34.22
C LEU A 55 15.45 -7.42 -35.61
N SER A 56 16.03 -7.99 -36.67
CA SER A 56 15.57 -7.80 -38.06
C SER A 56 14.14 -8.26 -38.36
N THR A 57 13.54 -9.08 -37.50
CA THR A 57 12.14 -9.52 -37.59
C THR A 57 11.14 -8.50 -37.05
N MET A 58 11.59 -7.49 -36.31
CA MET A 58 10.75 -6.42 -35.77
C MET A 58 10.24 -5.50 -36.88
N ALA A 59 9.00 -5.03 -36.77
CA ALA A 59 8.35 -4.23 -37.81
C ALA A 59 9.06 -2.89 -38.08
N SER A 60 9.63 -2.28 -37.03
CA SER A 60 10.44 -1.07 -37.16
C SER A 60 11.50 -1.03 -36.06
N ARG A 61 12.68 -0.52 -36.41
CA ARG A 61 13.83 -0.35 -35.54
C ARG A 61 14.34 1.08 -35.70
N VAL A 62 14.61 1.75 -34.59
CA VAL A 62 15.20 3.09 -34.56
C VAL A 62 16.34 3.09 -33.56
N ILE A 63 17.44 3.76 -33.89
CA ILE A 63 18.58 3.91 -32.98
C ILE A 63 18.62 5.36 -32.47
N LEU A 64 18.69 5.53 -31.15
CA LEU A 64 19.06 6.78 -30.50
C LEU A 64 20.48 6.63 -29.92
N ALA A 65 21.46 7.13 -30.67
CA ALA A 65 22.86 7.14 -30.29
C ALA A 65 23.11 8.29 -29.30
N ASN A 66 23.10 7.98 -28.00
CA ASN A 66 23.25 8.95 -26.90
C ASN A 66 24.61 8.86 -26.18
N GLU A 67 25.45 7.91 -26.55
CA GLU A 67 26.78 7.67 -25.97
C GLU A 67 27.85 7.50 -27.07
N ALA A 68 29.12 7.64 -26.68
CA ALA A 68 30.24 7.38 -27.58
C ALA A 68 30.37 5.88 -27.89
N ILE A 69 30.88 5.54 -29.08
CA ILE A 69 31.15 4.15 -29.46
C ILE A 69 32.08 3.44 -28.48
N THR A 70 31.87 2.14 -28.29
CA THR A 70 32.61 1.36 -27.29
C THR A 70 33.96 0.83 -27.77
N SER A 71 34.13 0.66 -29.09
CA SER A 71 35.37 0.12 -29.67
C SER A 71 35.75 0.82 -30.98
N GLN A 72 37.05 1.03 -31.17
CA GLN A 72 37.67 1.54 -32.41
C GLN A 72 38.44 0.45 -33.17
N ASP A 73 38.30 -0.81 -32.77
CA ASP A 73 38.94 -1.93 -33.47
C ASP A 73 38.40 -2.06 -34.90
N GLU A 74 39.30 -2.22 -35.88
CA GLU A 74 38.95 -2.23 -37.30
C GLU A 74 37.96 -3.37 -37.63
N THR A 75 38.17 -4.57 -37.07
CA THR A 75 37.28 -5.72 -37.31
C THR A 75 35.90 -5.51 -36.67
N HIS A 76 35.84 -4.80 -35.55
CA HIS A 76 34.58 -4.40 -34.92
C HIS A 76 33.82 -3.41 -35.80
N LEU A 77 34.50 -2.35 -36.25
CA LEU A 77 33.88 -1.32 -37.08
C LEU A 77 33.39 -1.88 -38.42
N GLU A 78 34.12 -2.79 -39.05
CA GLU A 78 33.66 -3.49 -40.25
C GLU A 78 32.34 -4.24 -40.02
N ARG A 79 32.19 -4.96 -38.90
CA ARG A 79 30.94 -5.64 -38.54
C ARG A 79 29.80 -4.65 -38.31
N VAL A 80 30.07 -3.55 -37.59
CA VAL A 80 29.10 -2.49 -37.30
C VAL A 80 28.61 -1.82 -38.58
N MET A 81 29.52 -1.53 -39.52
CA MET A 81 29.18 -0.93 -40.82
C MET A 81 28.35 -1.86 -41.71
N ALA A 82 28.49 -3.18 -41.55
CA ALA A 82 27.69 -4.18 -42.26
C ALA A 82 26.33 -4.47 -41.59
N ALA A 83 26.18 -4.16 -40.29
CA ALA A 83 25.00 -4.44 -39.49
C ALA A 83 23.90 -3.37 -39.66
N ALA A 84 22.64 -3.80 -39.78
CA ALA A 84 21.47 -2.92 -39.76
C ALA A 84 21.58 -1.68 -40.68
N THR A 85 22.11 -1.85 -41.90
CA THR A 85 22.39 -0.75 -42.84
C THR A 85 21.16 0.06 -43.26
N ASN A 86 19.96 -0.49 -43.06
CA ASN A 86 18.67 0.16 -43.32
C ASN A 86 18.02 0.79 -42.08
N VAL A 87 18.72 0.82 -40.94
CA VAL A 87 18.23 1.41 -39.69
C VAL A 87 18.86 2.79 -39.50
N GLU A 88 18.00 3.79 -39.30
CA GLU A 88 18.39 5.18 -39.09
C GLU A 88 18.83 5.42 -37.64
N SER A 89 19.89 6.21 -37.48
CA SER A 89 20.43 6.64 -36.19
C SER A 89 20.13 8.12 -35.95
N TYR A 90 19.67 8.43 -34.74
CA TYR A 90 19.42 9.77 -34.24
C TYR A 90 20.44 10.10 -33.14
N TYR A 91 20.95 11.33 -33.12
CA TYR A 91 22.01 11.77 -32.19
C TYR A 91 21.53 12.85 -31.21
N ASN A 92 20.22 13.04 -31.13
CA ASN A 92 19.62 14.05 -30.27
C ASN A 92 19.79 13.68 -28.80
N LYS A 93 19.93 14.70 -27.94
CA LYS A 93 19.99 14.47 -26.50
C LYS A 93 18.64 13.98 -25.98
N LEU A 94 18.64 12.88 -25.23
CA LEU A 94 17.45 12.37 -24.55
C LEU A 94 17.00 13.34 -23.45
N ILE A 95 15.71 13.71 -23.46
CA ILE A 95 15.08 14.55 -22.43
C ILE A 95 14.33 13.68 -21.42
N GLY A 96 13.58 12.69 -21.90
CA GLY A 96 12.82 11.80 -21.02
C GLY A 96 12.10 10.69 -21.76
N ILE A 97 11.77 9.65 -21.00
CA ILE A 97 11.01 8.48 -21.46
C ILE A 97 9.78 8.35 -20.56
N LYS A 98 8.61 8.14 -21.16
CA LYS A 98 7.35 7.87 -20.46
C LYS A 98 6.59 6.77 -21.17
N GLY A 99 5.73 6.08 -20.43
CA GLY A 99 4.84 5.07 -20.97
C GLY A 99 5.27 3.65 -20.59
N PHE A 100 4.77 2.71 -21.37
CA PHE A 100 4.81 1.28 -21.09
C PHE A 100 4.70 0.53 -22.44
N LEU A 101 4.72 -0.81 -22.38
CA LEU A 101 4.60 -1.71 -23.52
C LEU A 101 3.51 -1.27 -24.51
N GLY A 102 3.91 -0.92 -25.73
CA GLY A 102 3.00 -0.46 -26.78
C GLY A 102 2.66 1.03 -26.76
N GLN A 103 3.22 1.83 -25.84
CA GLN A 103 2.88 3.26 -25.66
C GLN A 103 4.08 4.10 -25.15
N PHE A 104 5.32 3.77 -25.53
CA PHE A 104 6.48 4.56 -25.12
C PHE A 104 6.59 5.89 -25.89
N GLN A 105 6.62 6.99 -25.15
CA GLN A 105 6.92 8.34 -25.61
C GLN A 105 8.36 8.69 -25.21
N VAL A 106 9.11 9.22 -26.17
CA VAL A 106 10.54 9.48 -26.02
C VAL A 106 10.82 10.88 -26.54
N SER A 107 10.98 11.81 -25.62
CA SER A 107 11.22 13.21 -25.92
C SER A 107 12.73 13.44 -26.07
N VAL A 108 13.13 14.10 -27.16
CA VAL A 108 14.53 14.44 -27.46
C VAL A 108 14.68 15.93 -27.78
N GLU A 109 15.88 16.47 -27.60
CA GLU A 109 16.20 17.87 -27.89
C GLU A 109 16.22 18.16 -29.39
N HIS A 110 15.54 19.24 -29.78
CA HIS A 110 15.44 19.77 -31.13
C HIS A 110 15.68 21.29 -31.12
N GLN A 111 15.99 21.89 -32.28
CA GLN A 111 16.35 23.31 -32.40
C GLN A 111 15.31 24.27 -31.80
N ASP A 112 14.02 23.88 -31.83
CA ASP A 112 12.88 24.66 -31.33
C ASP A 112 12.29 24.13 -30.00
N GLY A 113 13.00 23.25 -29.27
CA GLY A 113 12.55 22.70 -27.99
C GLY A 113 12.60 21.17 -27.92
N ALA A 114 11.59 20.55 -27.31
CA ALA A 114 11.49 19.09 -27.24
C ALA A 114 10.59 18.54 -28.36
N VAL A 115 10.97 17.43 -28.96
CA VAL A 115 10.16 16.70 -29.95
C VAL A 115 10.04 15.22 -29.57
N GLU A 116 8.91 14.61 -29.90
CA GLU A 116 8.71 13.16 -29.77
C GLU A 116 9.41 12.41 -30.90
N LEU A 117 10.39 11.57 -30.55
CA LEU A 117 11.24 10.88 -31.51
C LEU A 117 10.45 9.93 -32.42
N SER A 118 9.43 9.26 -31.90
CA SER A 118 8.54 8.36 -32.66
C SER A 118 7.85 9.08 -33.83
N VAL A 119 7.40 10.32 -33.62
CA VAL A 119 6.69 11.10 -34.63
C VAL A 119 7.61 11.45 -35.79
N VAL A 120 8.88 11.75 -35.49
CA VAL A 120 9.90 12.08 -36.49
C VAL A 120 10.39 10.82 -37.21
N ALA A 121 10.78 9.80 -36.45
CA ALA A 121 11.51 8.65 -36.98
C ALA A 121 10.63 7.65 -37.74
N ILE A 122 9.40 7.45 -37.27
CA ILE A 122 8.53 6.37 -37.77
C ILE A 122 7.11 6.85 -38.10
N ARG A 123 6.84 8.15 -37.92
CA ARG A 123 5.51 8.77 -38.15
C ARG A 123 4.40 8.06 -37.35
N LYS A 124 4.74 7.54 -36.18
CA LYS A 124 3.82 6.93 -35.21
C LYS A 124 3.83 7.73 -33.91
N PRO A 125 2.76 7.65 -33.09
CA PRO A 125 2.70 8.37 -31.82
C PRO A 125 3.67 7.82 -30.76
N HIS A 126 4.08 6.56 -30.83
CA HIS A 126 4.89 5.90 -29.80
C HIS A 126 5.80 4.83 -30.38
N PHE A 127 6.77 4.40 -29.57
CA PHE A 127 7.43 3.11 -29.71
C PHE A 127 6.67 2.04 -28.91
N ASP A 128 6.81 0.78 -29.30
CA ASP A 128 6.20 -0.33 -28.56
C ASP A 128 7.13 -0.84 -27.46
N LEU A 129 8.43 -0.85 -27.74
CA LEU A 129 9.47 -1.46 -26.91
C LEU A 129 10.71 -0.56 -26.89
N ILE A 130 11.45 -0.60 -25.79
CA ILE A 130 12.74 0.07 -25.65
C ILE A 130 13.79 -0.94 -25.21
N LEU A 131 14.90 -0.99 -25.94
CA LEU A 131 16.15 -1.66 -25.54
C LEU A 131 17.19 -0.60 -25.18
N ASP A 132 17.59 -0.56 -23.92
CA ASP A 132 18.53 0.41 -23.38
C ASP A 132 19.89 -0.26 -23.08
N LEU A 133 20.86 0.04 -23.96
CA LEU A 133 22.26 -0.38 -23.92
C LEU A 133 23.16 0.69 -23.27
N SER A 134 22.59 1.79 -22.79
CA SER A 134 23.36 2.89 -22.19
C SER A 134 24.17 2.38 -20.98
N SER A 135 25.33 2.97 -20.73
CA SER A 135 26.19 2.60 -19.60
C SER A 135 25.51 2.71 -18.23
N THR A 136 24.54 3.64 -18.14
CA THR A 136 23.62 3.83 -17.02
C THR A 136 22.18 3.83 -17.52
N PRO A 137 21.19 3.33 -16.75
CA PRO A 137 19.82 3.24 -17.21
C PRO A 137 19.21 4.62 -17.44
N CYS A 138 18.52 4.79 -18.57
CA CYS A 138 17.80 6.04 -18.88
C CYS A 138 16.56 6.25 -18.00
N LEU A 139 16.00 5.17 -17.44
CA LEU A 139 14.95 5.18 -16.43
C LEU A 139 15.49 4.68 -15.08
N ASN A 140 15.42 5.54 -14.06
CA ASN A 140 15.84 5.19 -12.71
C ASN A 140 14.65 4.67 -11.88
N LEU A 141 14.19 3.46 -12.21
CA LEU A 141 13.13 2.75 -11.48
C LEU A 141 13.64 1.38 -11.04
N GLU A 142 13.23 0.94 -9.83
CA GLU A 142 13.56 -0.40 -9.33
C GLU A 142 12.79 -1.48 -10.08
N MET A 143 11.56 -1.17 -10.51
CA MET A 143 10.74 -1.98 -11.40
C MET A 143 10.46 -1.20 -12.68
N LEU A 144 11.12 -1.60 -13.77
CA LEU A 144 11.03 -0.94 -15.07
C LEU A 144 9.67 -1.19 -15.73
N PRO A 145 9.09 -0.20 -16.45
CA PRO A 145 7.83 -0.40 -17.14
C PRO A 145 7.86 -1.63 -18.06
N PRO A 146 6.76 -2.39 -18.18
CA PRO A 146 6.70 -3.51 -19.12
C PRO A 146 7.13 -3.06 -20.53
N GLY A 147 7.96 -3.84 -21.22
CA GLY A 147 8.47 -3.50 -22.55
C GLY A 147 9.72 -2.61 -22.57
N TYR A 148 10.24 -2.21 -21.41
CA TYR A 148 11.53 -1.52 -21.28
C TYR A 148 12.61 -2.50 -20.79
N PHE A 149 13.67 -2.67 -21.56
CA PHE A 149 14.77 -3.58 -21.26
C PHE A 149 16.06 -2.81 -21.05
N TYR A 150 16.49 -2.67 -19.80
CA TYR A 150 17.84 -2.18 -19.50
C TYR A 150 18.82 -3.34 -19.43
N VAL A 151 19.79 -3.35 -20.34
CA VAL A 151 20.83 -4.39 -20.39
C VAL A 151 22.22 -3.81 -20.18
N GLY A 152 22.40 -2.49 -20.35
CA GLY A 152 23.70 -1.85 -20.31
C GLY A 152 24.68 -2.52 -21.27
N GLN A 153 25.85 -2.89 -20.77
CA GLN A 153 26.87 -3.63 -21.52
C GLN A 153 27.02 -5.09 -21.06
N ASP A 154 25.98 -5.66 -20.43
CA ASP A 154 25.94 -7.06 -20.01
C ASP A 154 25.51 -7.95 -21.18
N GLU A 155 26.44 -8.77 -21.69
CA GLU A 155 26.20 -9.64 -22.85
C GLU A 155 25.10 -10.68 -22.61
N ALA A 156 24.97 -11.18 -21.37
CA ALA A 156 23.95 -12.19 -21.04
C ALA A 156 22.56 -11.55 -21.01
N LYS A 157 22.41 -10.38 -20.39
CA LYS A 157 21.16 -9.62 -20.41
C LYS A 157 20.76 -9.19 -21.82
N LEU A 158 21.73 -8.80 -22.63
CA LEU A 158 21.49 -8.44 -24.03
C LEU A 158 20.99 -9.67 -24.83
N ALA A 159 21.62 -10.82 -24.67
CA ALA A 159 21.19 -12.04 -25.35
C ALA A 159 19.75 -12.41 -24.98
N ASP A 160 19.42 -12.38 -23.69
CA ASP A 160 18.08 -12.64 -23.16
C ASP A 160 17.04 -11.63 -23.67
N ALA A 161 17.34 -10.32 -23.63
CA ALA A 161 16.44 -9.29 -24.14
C ALA A 161 16.17 -9.44 -25.64
N LEU A 162 17.18 -9.82 -26.44
CA LEU A 162 17.03 -10.04 -27.88
C LEU A 162 16.16 -11.26 -28.22
N GLU A 163 16.12 -12.26 -27.32
CA GLU A 163 15.22 -13.42 -27.44
C GLU A 163 13.78 -13.05 -27.06
N GLN A 164 13.59 -12.26 -25.99
CA GLN A 164 12.26 -11.89 -25.48
C GLN A 164 11.55 -10.82 -26.32
N LEU A 165 12.26 -9.83 -26.86
CA LEU A 165 11.66 -8.69 -27.56
C LEU A 165 10.70 -9.10 -28.71
N PRO A 166 11.06 -10.06 -29.58
CA PRO A 166 10.14 -10.56 -30.61
C PRO A 166 8.88 -11.26 -30.07
N GLU A 167 8.94 -11.87 -28.88
CA GLU A 167 7.79 -12.52 -28.25
C GLU A 167 6.77 -11.51 -27.70
N LEU A 168 7.19 -10.25 -27.53
CA LEU A 168 6.34 -9.14 -27.10
C LEU A 168 5.64 -8.41 -28.26
N VAL A 169 5.46 -9.06 -29.41
CA VAL A 169 4.66 -8.56 -30.54
C VAL A 169 3.27 -9.20 -30.55
N GLY A 170 2.23 -8.41 -30.29
CA GLY A 170 0.85 -8.88 -30.28
C GLY A 170 -0.01 -8.22 -29.21
N GLN A 171 -0.96 -8.99 -28.67
CA GLN A 171 -1.83 -8.57 -27.59
C GLN A 171 -1.52 -9.36 -26.33
N PHE A 172 -1.40 -8.65 -25.21
CA PHE A 172 -1.05 -9.24 -23.92
C PHE A 172 -2.02 -8.72 -22.88
N ASP A 173 -2.44 -9.59 -21.98
CA ASP A 173 -3.27 -9.23 -20.85
C ASP A 173 -2.51 -9.52 -19.57
N LYS A 174 -2.58 -8.58 -18.63
CA LYS A 174 -2.23 -8.84 -17.23
C LYS A 174 -3.40 -8.50 -16.32
N PRO A 175 -3.45 -9.06 -15.12
CA PRO A 175 -4.48 -8.67 -14.17
C PRO A 175 -4.37 -7.21 -13.75
N ARG A 176 -5.52 -6.61 -13.46
CA ARG A 176 -5.60 -5.37 -12.69
C ARG A 176 -5.50 -5.72 -11.21
N TYR A 177 -4.29 -5.68 -10.67
CA TYR A 177 -3.99 -6.17 -9.33
C TYR A 177 -4.63 -5.38 -8.19
N VAL A 178 -4.90 -4.09 -8.38
CA VAL A 178 -5.36 -3.20 -7.30
C VAL A 178 -6.59 -2.39 -7.68
N LYS A 179 -7.42 -2.14 -6.66
CA LYS A 179 -8.59 -1.25 -6.71
C LYS A 179 -8.57 -0.25 -5.57
N ILE A 180 -9.14 0.92 -5.82
CA ILE A 180 -9.21 2.01 -4.85
C ILE A 180 -10.68 2.31 -4.54
N ASN A 181 -11.03 2.26 -3.26
CA ASN A 181 -12.26 2.80 -2.72
C ASN A 181 -11.99 4.20 -2.16
N ALA A 182 -12.43 5.23 -2.88
CA ALA A 182 -12.22 6.62 -2.50
C ALA A 182 -12.91 7.01 -1.18
N ASP A 183 -14.04 6.38 -0.84
CA ASP A 183 -14.81 6.70 0.36
C ASP A 183 -14.07 6.29 1.65
N LEU A 184 -13.25 5.24 1.56
CA LEU A 184 -12.40 4.77 2.66
C LEU A 184 -11.02 5.44 2.68
N CYS A 185 -10.67 6.21 1.64
CA CYS A 185 -9.34 6.78 1.51
C CYS A 185 -9.14 7.92 2.52
N ALA A 186 -8.07 7.85 3.31
CA ALA A 186 -7.73 8.88 4.29
C ALA A 186 -6.70 9.90 3.76
N HIS A 187 -6.43 9.91 2.45
CA HIS A 187 -5.38 10.75 1.86
C HIS A 187 -5.74 12.24 1.83
N ASP A 188 -6.96 12.55 1.43
CA ASP A 188 -7.54 13.89 1.51
C ASP A 188 -9.01 13.76 1.90
N ARG A 189 -9.48 14.69 2.72
CA ARG A 189 -10.92 14.87 2.94
C ARG A 189 -11.19 16.36 3.10
N ASN A 190 -12.15 16.87 2.33
CA ASN A 190 -12.51 18.29 2.32
C ASN A 190 -11.31 19.25 2.16
N GLY A 191 -10.29 18.85 1.39
CA GLY A 191 -9.10 19.65 1.12
C GLY A 191 -8.02 19.61 2.21
N ILE A 192 -8.21 18.81 3.26
CA ILE A 192 -7.23 18.55 4.32
C ILE A 192 -6.47 17.26 3.98
N ASN A 193 -5.15 17.39 3.86
CA ASN A 193 -4.25 16.26 3.64
C ASN A 193 -4.15 15.37 4.89
N GLY A 194 -4.14 14.05 4.70
CA GLY A 194 -4.01 13.04 5.73
C GLY A 194 -2.95 11.99 5.39
N CYS A 195 -3.37 10.74 5.23
CA CYS A 195 -2.49 9.59 5.05
C CYS A 195 -1.79 9.55 3.67
N ASN A 196 -0.49 9.29 3.63
CA ASN A 196 0.30 9.15 2.39
C ASN A 196 1.10 7.83 2.31
N ARG A 197 0.81 6.85 3.19
CA ARG A 197 1.62 5.62 3.34
C ARG A 197 1.82 4.83 2.05
N CYS A 198 0.81 4.78 1.19
CA CYS A 198 0.85 4.01 -0.06
C CYS A 198 1.81 4.60 -1.11
N LEU A 199 2.10 5.90 -1.04
CA LEU A 199 2.99 6.59 -1.99
C LEU A 199 4.48 6.29 -1.74
N ASN A 200 4.84 5.76 -0.57
CA ASN A 200 6.23 5.61 -0.17
C ASN A 200 6.89 4.31 -0.64
N PHE A 201 6.11 3.34 -1.15
CA PHE A 201 6.59 1.96 -1.35
C PHE A 201 6.26 1.40 -2.73
N CYS A 202 6.07 2.24 -3.74
CA CYS A 202 5.88 1.79 -5.12
C CYS A 202 7.21 1.83 -5.89
N PRO A 203 7.82 0.68 -6.21
CA PRO A 203 9.09 0.62 -6.96
C PRO A 203 8.94 0.93 -8.46
N ALA A 204 7.71 0.97 -8.97
CA ALA A 204 7.38 1.15 -10.39
C ALA A 204 6.82 2.55 -10.72
N ASP A 205 6.77 3.45 -9.72
CA ASP A 205 6.14 4.79 -9.84
C ASP A 205 4.71 4.75 -10.41
N ALA A 206 3.99 3.65 -10.17
CA ALA A 206 2.65 3.42 -10.68
C ALA A 206 1.55 4.09 -9.85
N ILE A 207 1.88 4.67 -8.70
CA ILE A 207 0.91 5.29 -7.78
C ILE A 207 1.25 6.76 -7.58
N SER A 208 0.24 7.63 -7.64
CA SER A 208 0.44 9.07 -7.49
C SER A 208 -0.76 9.74 -6.82
N SER A 209 -0.56 11.00 -6.38
CA SER A 209 -1.65 11.87 -5.92
C SER A 209 -1.99 12.88 -7.01
N VAL A 210 -3.12 12.68 -7.68
CA VAL A 210 -3.62 13.56 -8.74
C VAL A 210 -4.85 14.28 -8.23
N ALA A 211 -4.84 15.61 -8.24
CA ALA A 211 -5.93 16.43 -7.68
C ALA A 211 -6.34 16.00 -6.26
N LYS A 212 -5.35 15.66 -5.41
CA LYS A 212 -5.51 15.17 -4.03
C LYS A 212 -6.22 13.81 -3.90
N LYS A 213 -6.29 13.03 -4.98
CA LYS A 213 -6.81 11.65 -4.95
C LYS A 213 -5.68 10.69 -5.28
N ILE A 214 -5.68 9.54 -4.61
CA ILE A 214 -4.76 8.47 -4.95
C ILE A 214 -5.24 7.80 -6.23
N GLU A 215 -4.35 7.75 -7.22
CA GLU A 215 -4.54 7.05 -8.48
C GLU A 215 -3.43 6.03 -8.68
N VAL A 216 -3.78 4.89 -9.28
CA VAL A 216 -2.81 3.87 -9.70
C VAL A 216 -2.94 3.69 -11.20
N ASP A 217 -1.83 3.89 -11.91
CA ASP A 217 -1.70 3.54 -13.31
C ASP A 217 -1.64 2.01 -13.42
N PRO A 218 -2.69 1.36 -13.97
CA PRO A 218 -2.73 -0.09 -14.02
C PRO A 218 -1.77 -0.65 -15.10
N TYR A 219 -1.26 0.16 -16.03
CA TYR A 219 -0.29 -0.25 -17.04
C TYR A 219 1.16 -0.26 -16.52
N LEU A 220 1.47 0.60 -15.55
CA LEU A 220 2.75 0.60 -14.83
C LEU A 220 2.75 -0.30 -13.59
N CYS A 221 1.58 -0.69 -13.08
CA CYS A 221 1.48 -1.50 -11.86
C CYS A 221 1.97 -2.94 -12.09
N HIS A 222 3.04 -3.34 -11.41
CA HIS A 222 3.59 -4.70 -11.46
C HIS A 222 2.90 -5.71 -10.52
N GLY A 223 1.88 -5.29 -9.76
CA GLY A 223 1.22 -6.19 -8.82
C GLY A 223 2.00 -6.47 -7.53
N ALA A 224 3.02 -5.68 -7.20
CA ALA A 224 3.81 -5.88 -5.97
C ALA A 224 2.98 -5.90 -4.66
N GLY A 225 1.79 -5.29 -4.64
CA GLY A 225 0.88 -5.34 -3.49
C GLY A 225 1.26 -4.44 -2.31
N SER A 226 2.44 -3.82 -2.31
CA SER A 226 2.93 -2.94 -1.24
C SER A 226 1.98 -1.80 -0.87
N CYS A 227 1.33 -1.16 -1.85
CA CYS A 227 0.38 -0.08 -1.58
C CYS A 227 -0.90 -0.57 -0.86
N ALA A 228 -1.39 -1.78 -1.19
CA ALA A 228 -2.53 -2.39 -0.52
C ALA A 228 -2.16 -2.82 0.91
N SER A 229 -0.98 -3.43 1.06
CA SER A 229 -0.40 -3.78 2.35
C SER A 229 -0.15 -2.55 3.23
N ALA A 230 0.35 -1.44 2.69
CA ALA A 230 0.57 -0.21 3.44
C ALA A 230 -0.73 0.54 3.80
N CYS A 231 -1.86 0.23 3.17
CA CYS A 231 -3.12 0.97 3.32
C CYS A 231 -3.89 0.57 4.60
N PRO A 232 -3.96 1.44 5.63
CA PRO A 232 -4.51 1.05 6.93
C PRO A 232 -6.04 1.06 7.01
N THR A 233 -6.71 1.74 6.06
CA THR A 233 -8.18 1.78 5.95
C THR A 233 -8.73 0.66 5.06
N GLY A 234 -7.86 -0.05 4.32
CA GLY A 234 -8.28 -0.95 3.25
C GLY A 234 -8.86 -0.23 2.02
N ALA A 235 -8.63 1.08 1.86
CA ALA A 235 -9.03 1.82 0.66
C ALA A 235 -8.37 1.28 -0.61
N ILE A 236 -7.10 0.90 -0.56
CA ILE A 236 -6.43 0.17 -1.63
C ILE A 236 -6.56 -1.31 -1.33
N GLY A 237 -7.33 -2.03 -2.15
CA GLY A 237 -7.49 -3.47 -2.08
C GLY A 237 -6.67 -4.16 -3.16
N TYR A 238 -6.08 -5.31 -2.82
CA TYR A 238 -5.48 -6.24 -3.78
C TYR A 238 -6.55 -7.22 -4.27
N ASP A 239 -6.57 -7.58 -5.55
CA ASP A 239 -7.64 -8.39 -6.15
C ASP A 239 -7.27 -9.88 -6.32
N LEU A 240 -5.98 -10.20 -6.51
CA LEU A 240 -5.54 -11.52 -6.99
C LEU A 240 -4.30 -12.04 -6.25
N PRO A 241 -4.48 -12.65 -5.06
CA PRO A 241 -5.75 -12.89 -4.39
C PRO A 241 -6.19 -11.74 -3.48
N THR A 242 -7.49 -11.57 -3.26
CA THR A 242 -7.95 -10.64 -2.21
C THR A 242 -7.35 -11.03 -0.84
N PRO A 243 -7.09 -10.06 0.07
CA PRO A 243 -6.57 -10.37 1.40
C PRO A 243 -7.43 -11.41 2.13
N GLN A 244 -8.75 -11.31 2.00
CA GLN A 244 -9.68 -12.26 2.60
C GLN A 244 -9.57 -13.68 2.02
N ALA A 245 -9.31 -13.80 0.72
CA ALA A 245 -9.08 -15.09 0.08
C ALA A 245 -7.76 -15.72 0.55
N LEU A 246 -6.70 -14.92 0.68
CA LEU A 246 -5.41 -15.39 1.19
C LEU A 246 -5.51 -15.82 2.66
N HIS A 247 -6.17 -15.02 3.52
CA HIS A 247 -6.49 -15.43 4.89
C HIS A 247 -7.24 -16.76 4.96
N SER A 248 -8.29 -16.92 4.15
CA SER A 248 -9.09 -18.14 4.10
C SER A 248 -8.27 -19.35 3.64
N TYR A 249 -7.34 -19.15 2.71
CA TYR A 249 -6.41 -20.18 2.25
C TYR A 249 -5.43 -20.58 3.35
N LEU A 250 -4.79 -19.60 4.01
CA LEU A 250 -3.84 -19.83 5.11
C LEU A 250 -4.49 -20.63 6.26
N ASN A 251 -5.66 -20.20 6.73
CA ASN A 251 -6.41 -20.89 7.76
C ASN A 251 -6.65 -22.38 7.39
N LYS A 252 -7.10 -22.64 6.15
CA LYS A 252 -7.39 -23.99 5.67
C LYS A 252 -6.14 -24.87 5.58
N ILE A 253 -5.05 -24.38 5.00
CA ILE A 253 -3.83 -25.18 4.88
C ILE A 253 -3.22 -25.48 6.25
N ILE A 254 -3.25 -24.52 7.18
CA ILE A 254 -2.73 -24.71 8.54
C ILE A 254 -3.55 -25.77 9.27
N ASN A 255 -4.88 -25.61 9.31
CA ASN A 255 -5.74 -26.53 10.04
C ASN A 255 -5.69 -27.95 9.48
N ARG A 256 -5.80 -28.11 8.15
CA ARG A 256 -5.73 -29.43 7.49
C ARG A 256 -4.37 -30.10 7.69
N TYR A 257 -3.28 -29.32 7.63
CA TYR A 257 -1.96 -29.86 7.89
C TYR A 257 -1.81 -30.33 9.33
N ARG A 258 -2.26 -29.54 10.31
CA ARG A 258 -2.25 -29.96 11.73
C ARG A 258 -3.07 -31.23 11.96
N GLU A 259 -4.24 -31.35 11.33
CA GLU A 259 -5.08 -32.55 11.41
C GLU A 259 -4.38 -33.80 10.86
N GLN A 260 -3.68 -33.71 9.73
CA GLN A 260 -3.01 -34.86 9.11
C GLN A 260 -1.64 -35.17 9.76
N ALA A 261 -0.84 -34.14 10.01
CA ALA A 261 0.55 -34.25 10.44
C ALA A 261 0.72 -34.25 11.97
N GLN A 262 -0.34 -33.89 12.72
CA GLN A 262 -0.31 -33.79 14.18
C GLN A 262 0.84 -32.90 14.70
N THR A 263 1.21 -31.88 13.92
CA THR A 263 2.24 -30.89 14.23
C THR A 263 1.90 -29.53 13.63
N ALA A 264 2.46 -28.48 14.23
CA ALA A 264 2.37 -27.11 13.75
C ALA A 264 3.24 -26.92 12.48
N PRO A 265 2.67 -26.40 11.37
CA PRO A 265 3.46 -26.09 10.18
C PRO A 265 4.27 -24.80 10.34
N VAL A 266 5.29 -24.66 9.52
CA VAL A 266 5.95 -23.38 9.19
C VAL A 266 5.41 -22.89 7.86
N ILE A 267 5.01 -21.62 7.77
CA ILE A 267 4.57 -21.02 6.51
C ILE A 267 5.76 -20.35 5.84
N LEU A 268 6.00 -20.62 4.56
CA LEU A 268 7.04 -19.99 3.77
C LEU A 268 6.42 -19.21 2.61
N PHE A 269 6.39 -17.88 2.73
CA PHE A 269 6.00 -17.01 1.62
C PHE A 269 7.15 -16.82 0.64
N HIS A 270 6.87 -16.93 -0.66
CA HIS A 270 7.83 -16.68 -1.73
C HIS A 270 7.13 -16.11 -2.97
N ASP A 271 7.87 -15.42 -3.83
CA ASP A 271 7.37 -14.96 -5.12
C ASP A 271 7.18 -16.15 -6.09
N ASN A 272 6.30 -15.98 -7.08
CA ASN A 272 5.94 -17.02 -8.06
C ASN A 272 6.98 -17.21 -9.18
N ALA A 273 8.08 -16.45 -9.15
CA ALA A 273 9.14 -16.48 -10.15
C ALA A 273 10.42 -17.08 -9.56
N VAL A 274 11.36 -16.25 -9.13
CA VAL A 274 12.66 -16.66 -8.61
C VAL A 274 12.48 -17.51 -7.34
N GLY A 275 11.64 -17.06 -6.41
CA GLY A 275 11.36 -17.79 -5.17
C GLY A 275 10.82 -19.19 -5.45
N ALA A 276 9.86 -19.33 -6.37
CA ALA A 276 9.29 -20.61 -6.76
C ALA A 276 10.34 -21.58 -7.35
N SER A 277 11.31 -21.06 -8.11
CA SER A 277 12.40 -21.89 -8.69
C SER A 277 13.33 -22.50 -7.62
N LEU A 278 13.39 -21.88 -6.44
CA LEU A 278 14.20 -22.32 -5.30
C LEU A 278 13.47 -23.32 -4.40
N ILE A 279 12.16 -23.51 -4.56
CA ILE A 279 11.39 -24.47 -3.76
C ILE A 279 11.55 -25.88 -4.32
N GLY A 280 12.50 -26.63 -3.76
CA GLY A 280 12.82 -27.99 -4.15
C GLY A 280 12.12 -29.10 -3.35
N GLY A 281 12.38 -30.35 -3.77
CA GLY A 281 11.90 -31.55 -3.07
C GLY A 281 12.61 -31.85 -1.75
N ASP A 282 13.74 -31.19 -1.52
CA ASP A 282 14.53 -31.21 -0.28
C ASP A 282 13.82 -30.49 0.88
N LEU A 283 13.06 -29.42 0.60
CA LEU A 283 12.32 -28.62 1.58
C LEU A 283 11.63 -29.49 2.65
N ALA A 284 11.93 -29.20 3.93
CA ALA A 284 11.42 -29.91 5.10
C ALA A 284 9.89 -30.07 5.07
N GLY A 285 9.38 -31.23 5.47
CA GLY A 285 7.99 -31.62 5.25
C GLY A 285 6.98 -30.76 6.02
N ASP A 286 7.40 -30.13 7.12
CA ASP A 286 6.60 -29.21 7.93
C ASP A 286 6.64 -27.75 7.45
N VAL A 287 7.36 -27.46 6.37
CA VAL A 287 7.34 -26.14 5.73
C VAL A 287 6.35 -26.16 4.56
N LEU A 288 5.33 -25.31 4.64
CA LEU A 288 4.27 -25.13 3.65
C LEU A 288 4.59 -23.88 2.80
N PRO A 289 5.04 -24.04 1.55
CA PRO A 289 5.29 -22.93 0.65
C PRO A 289 3.96 -22.30 0.19
N VAL A 290 3.91 -20.97 0.18
CA VAL A 290 2.80 -20.15 -0.29
C VAL A 290 3.34 -19.16 -1.32
N ALA A 291 3.05 -19.45 -2.59
CA ALA A 291 3.44 -18.62 -3.72
C ALA A 291 2.55 -17.37 -3.81
N LEU A 292 3.15 -16.21 -4.08
CA LEU A 292 2.50 -14.93 -4.28
C LEU A 292 3.04 -14.26 -5.57
N GLU A 293 2.31 -13.29 -6.11
CA GLU A 293 2.85 -12.45 -7.19
C GLU A 293 4.12 -11.73 -6.75
N GLU A 294 4.10 -11.23 -5.52
CA GLU A 294 5.25 -10.64 -4.85
C GLU A 294 5.10 -10.88 -3.35
N ILE A 295 6.22 -11.01 -2.64
CA ILE A 295 6.23 -11.33 -1.21
C ILE A 295 5.59 -10.23 -0.33
N THR A 296 5.45 -9.00 -0.84
CA THR A 296 4.73 -7.91 -0.15
C THR A 296 3.21 -7.99 -0.24
N VAL A 297 2.64 -8.94 -1.01
CA VAL A 297 1.18 -9.17 -1.06
C VAL A 297 0.66 -9.68 0.29
N ALA A 298 1.43 -10.52 0.99
CA ALA A 298 1.12 -10.92 2.36
C ALA A 298 1.75 -9.93 3.35
N SER A 299 0.92 -9.24 4.11
CA SER A 299 1.36 -8.29 5.16
C SER A 299 1.15 -8.82 6.58
N ILE A 300 1.46 -7.99 7.58
CA ILE A 300 1.40 -8.31 9.02
C ILE A 300 0.10 -9.00 9.48
N ASP A 301 -1.04 -8.66 8.90
CA ASP A 301 -2.33 -9.30 9.18
C ASP A 301 -2.34 -10.78 8.80
N HIS A 302 -1.78 -11.14 7.65
CA HIS A 302 -1.67 -12.52 7.19
C HIS A 302 -0.68 -13.31 8.05
N TRP A 303 0.46 -12.69 8.40
CA TRP A 303 1.51 -13.33 9.19
C TRP A 303 1.04 -13.63 10.61
N LEU A 304 0.48 -12.65 11.32
CA LEU A 304 -0.01 -12.85 12.68
C LEU A 304 -1.25 -13.76 12.70
N ALA A 305 -2.15 -13.68 11.71
CA ALA A 305 -3.27 -14.59 11.61
C ALA A 305 -2.82 -16.05 11.38
N ALA A 306 -1.79 -16.29 10.56
CA ALA A 306 -1.22 -17.62 10.38
C ALA A 306 -0.69 -18.19 11.71
N LEU A 307 0.04 -17.39 12.48
CA LEU A 307 0.50 -17.79 13.82
C LEU A 307 -0.68 -18.06 14.77
N ALA A 308 -1.68 -17.19 14.78
CA ALA A 308 -2.86 -17.33 15.63
C ALA A 308 -3.71 -18.58 15.27
N TRP A 309 -3.73 -18.99 14.00
CA TRP A 309 -4.33 -20.26 13.57
C TRP A 309 -3.44 -21.48 13.81
N GLY A 310 -2.29 -21.31 14.44
CA GLY A 310 -1.44 -22.40 14.91
C GLY A 310 -0.29 -22.77 13.98
N ALA A 311 0.12 -21.89 13.06
CA ALA A 311 1.45 -21.99 12.48
C ALA A 311 2.52 -21.77 13.57
N ARG A 312 3.62 -22.52 13.49
CA ARG A 312 4.76 -22.44 14.42
C ARG A 312 5.58 -21.18 14.18
N GLN A 313 5.81 -20.88 12.91
CA GLN A 313 6.68 -19.83 12.39
C GLN A 313 6.20 -19.39 11.01
N VAL A 314 6.52 -18.16 10.63
CA VAL A 314 6.37 -17.65 9.27
C VAL A 314 7.74 -17.18 8.77
N LEU A 315 8.10 -17.62 7.58
CA LEU A 315 9.30 -17.25 6.86
C LEU A 315 8.89 -16.51 5.59
N ILE A 316 9.61 -15.45 5.26
CA ILE A 316 9.44 -14.72 3.99
C ILE A 316 10.76 -14.81 3.23
N LEU A 317 10.73 -15.47 2.08
CA LEU A 317 11.90 -15.63 1.20
C LEU A 317 12.11 -14.38 0.36
N ASN A 318 13.12 -13.60 0.70
CA ASN A 318 13.56 -12.44 -0.05
C ASN A 318 14.66 -12.83 -1.03
N THR A 319 14.44 -12.57 -2.32
CA THR A 319 15.42 -12.86 -3.37
C THR A 319 15.98 -11.57 -3.95
N GLU A 320 16.92 -11.68 -4.89
CA GLU A 320 17.45 -10.53 -5.63
C GLU A 320 16.43 -9.90 -6.59
N ALA A 321 15.34 -10.60 -6.91
CA ALA A 321 14.25 -10.06 -7.71
C ALA A 321 13.39 -9.04 -6.95
N THR A 322 13.37 -9.12 -5.61
CA THR A 322 12.60 -8.19 -4.78
C THR A 322 13.24 -6.80 -4.82
N ALA A 323 12.49 -5.81 -5.28
CA ALA A 323 12.93 -4.43 -5.33
C ALA A 323 13.39 -3.91 -3.93
N PRO A 324 14.49 -3.14 -3.82
CA PRO A 324 15.01 -2.64 -2.54
C PRO A 324 13.98 -1.91 -1.67
N THR A 325 13.11 -1.09 -2.28
CA THR A 325 12.03 -0.38 -1.57
C THR A 325 11.03 -1.34 -0.94
N LEU A 326 10.70 -2.46 -1.61
CA LEU A 326 9.84 -3.50 -1.07
C LEU A 326 10.52 -4.25 0.08
N THR A 327 11.81 -4.56 -0.06
CA THR A 327 12.62 -5.16 1.01
C THR A 327 12.63 -4.27 2.26
N GLN A 328 12.78 -2.94 2.09
CA GLN A 328 12.72 -1.99 3.20
C GLN A 328 11.35 -1.99 3.89
N MET A 329 10.26 -2.03 3.12
CA MET A 329 8.90 -2.12 3.67
C MET A 329 8.73 -3.38 4.51
N LEU A 330 9.13 -4.55 3.98
CA LEU A 330 9.02 -5.84 4.69
C LEU A 330 9.79 -5.83 6.01
N LYS A 331 11.02 -5.28 6.02
CA LYS A 331 11.81 -5.15 7.25
C LYS A 331 11.09 -4.29 8.30
N GLY A 332 10.44 -3.21 7.88
CA GLY A 332 9.63 -2.36 8.77
C GLY A 332 8.40 -3.08 9.34
N GLU A 333 7.64 -3.80 8.51
CA GLU A 333 6.49 -4.58 8.97
C GLU A 333 6.90 -5.75 9.87
N LEU A 334 8.00 -6.43 9.56
CA LEU A 334 8.55 -7.51 10.39
C LEU A 334 9.03 -6.99 11.76
N ALA A 335 9.73 -5.86 11.79
CA ALA A 335 10.15 -5.24 13.04
C ALA A 335 8.96 -4.89 13.93
N LEU A 336 7.89 -4.34 13.34
CA LEU A 336 6.64 -4.07 14.05
C LEU A 336 6.00 -5.36 14.57
N ALA A 337 5.87 -6.38 13.72
CA ALA A 337 5.25 -7.63 14.10
C ALA A 337 6.01 -8.37 15.20
N ASN A 338 7.35 -8.40 15.14
CA ASN A 338 8.18 -8.98 16.18
C ASN A 338 8.15 -8.15 17.47
N SER A 339 8.07 -6.81 17.40
CA SER A 339 7.88 -5.97 18.60
C SER A 339 6.54 -6.25 19.29
N ILE A 340 5.48 -6.52 18.52
CA ILE A 340 4.19 -6.96 19.05
C ILE A 340 4.33 -8.32 19.75
N LEU A 341 5.00 -9.29 19.12
CA LEU A 341 5.22 -10.62 19.69
C LEU A 341 6.03 -10.55 20.99
N ASP A 342 7.12 -9.76 21.01
CA ASP A 342 7.96 -9.57 22.19
C ASP A 342 7.16 -8.98 23.35
N GLU A 343 6.37 -7.93 23.10
CA GLU A 343 5.56 -7.27 24.13
C GLU A 343 4.53 -8.20 24.75
N ILE A 344 3.88 -9.06 23.97
CA ILE A 344 2.88 -10.04 24.48
C ILE A 344 3.52 -11.32 25.03
N GLY A 345 4.85 -11.41 25.08
CA GLY A 345 5.60 -12.55 25.63
C GLY A 345 5.68 -13.77 24.71
N GLN A 346 5.56 -13.58 23.40
CA GLN A 346 5.76 -14.63 22.38
C GLN A 346 7.18 -14.53 21.79
N PRO A 347 7.80 -15.67 21.41
CA PRO A 347 9.03 -15.65 20.61
C PRO A 347 8.84 -14.91 19.28
N GLN A 348 9.92 -14.36 18.73
CA GLN A 348 9.94 -13.80 17.37
C GLN A 348 9.78 -14.91 16.33
N ARG A 349 8.54 -15.17 15.95
CA ARG A 349 8.13 -16.26 15.05
C ARG A 349 8.17 -15.85 13.57
N LEU A 350 8.68 -14.67 13.25
CA LEU A 350 8.66 -14.08 11.91
C LEU A 350 10.08 -13.74 11.47
N SER A 351 10.50 -14.26 10.31
CA SER A 351 11.84 -14.03 9.78
C SER A 351 11.83 -13.73 8.29
N LEU A 352 12.62 -12.73 7.88
CA LEU A 352 13.03 -12.56 6.49
C LEU A 352 14.24 -13.46 6.25
N ILE A 353 14.18 -14.33 5.26
CA ILE A 353 15.27 -15.24 4.90
C ILE A 353 15.72 -14.95 3.46
N ASP A 354 16.94 -15.32 3.13
CA ASP A 354 17.48 -15.27 1.77
C ASP A 354 17.67 -16.71 1.21
N PRO A 355 18.07 -16.88 -0.06
CA PRO A 355 18.30 -18.20 -0.63
C PRO A 355 19.36 -19.04 0.09
N SER A 356 20.35 -18.40 0.72
CA SER A 356 21.39 -19.12 1.48
C SER A 356 20.85 -19.70 2.79
N MET A 357 19.96 -18.96 3.46
CA MET A 357 19.24 -19.45 4.63
C MET A 357 18.19 -20.51 4.26
N LEU A 358 17.53 -20.37 3.10
CA LEU A 358 16.61 -21.39 2.59
C LEU A 358 17.30 -22.75 2.37
N ALA A 359 18.53 -22.73 1.86
CA ALA A 359 19.32 -23.94 1.64
C ALA A 359 19.79 -24.63 2.94
N ASN A 360 19.70 -23.94 4.09
CA ASN A 360 20.10 -24.44 5.41
C ASN A 360 19.11 -23.95 6.48
N LEU A 361 17.85 -24.38 6.37
CA LEU A 361 16.76 -23.97 7.25
C LEU A 361 16.79 -24.65 8.62
N GLU A 362 17.49 -25.78 8.75
CA GLU A 362 17.50 -26.63 9.94
C GLU A 362 17.72 -25.85 11.24
N PRO A 363 18.69 -24.91 11.34
CA PRO A 363 18.88 -24.15 12.57
C PRO A 363 17.66 -23.32 12.98
N LEU A 364 16.98 -22.69 12.01
CA LEU A 364 15.77 -21.90 12.28
C LEU A 364 14.60 -22.82 12.69
N LEU A 365 14.44 -23.95 11.99
CA LEU A 365 13.39 -24.91 12.27
C LEU A 365 13.58 -25.56 13.65
N ASP A 366 14.81 -25.96 14.00
CA ASP A 366 15.14 -26.58 15.27
C ASP A 366 14.86 -25.66 16.45
N ILE A 367 15.28 -24.38 16.38
CA ILE A 367 14.95 -23.38 17.40
C ILE A 367 13.43 -23.25 17.57
N SER A 368 12.68 -23.26 16.47
CA SER A 368 11.23 -23.08 16.51
C SER A 368 10.46 -24.25 17.13
N LEU A 369 11.06 -25.46 17.19
CA LEU A 369 10.44 -26.66 17.78
C LEU A 369 10.27 -26.56 19.30
N ASP A 370 11.12 -25.78 19.97
CA ASP A 370 11.08 -25.58 21.42
C ASP A 370 10.09 -24.49 21.84
N TRP A 371 9.51 -23.75 20.89
CA TRP A 371 8.55 -22.70 21.20
C TRP A 371 7.20 -23.25 21.70
N PRO A 372 6.47 -22.49 22.54
CA PRO A 372 5.13 -22.86 22.95
C PRO A 372 4.22 -23.11 21.74
N VAL A 373 3.44 -24.19 21.76
CA VAL A 373 2.48 -24.50 20.70
C VAL A 373 1.26 -23.60 20.85
N ILE A 374 0.92 -22.88 19.79
CA ILE A 374 -0.31 -22.08 19.74
C ILE A 374 -1.50 -23.00 19.45
N VAL A 375 -2.53 -22.93 20.31
CA VAL A 375 -3.83 -23.54 20.03
C VAL A 375 -4.51 -22.72 18.94
N PRO A 376 -5.00 -23.32 17.83
CA PRO A 376 -5.64 -22.58 16.75
C PRO A 376 -6.83 -21.72 17.23
N GLY A 377 -6.81 -20.42 16.89
CA GLY A 377 -7.88 -19.50 17.22
C GLY A 377 -9.15 -19.71 16.41
N ALA A 378 -10.31 -19.55 17.07
CA ALA A 378 -11.63 -19.70 16.46
C ALA A 378 -12.23 -18.35 16.02
N PHE A 379 -11.54 -17.66 15.09
CA PHE A 379 -12.04 -16.41 14.49
C PHE A 379 -12.01 -16.49 12.96
N ALA A 380 -12.95 -15.80 12.33
CA ALA A 380 -12.99 -15.63 10.88
C ALA A 380 -12.30 -14.32 10.49
N SER A 381 -11.56 -14.33 9.39
CA SER A 381 -11.01 -13.08 8.85
C SER A 381 -12.15 -12.18 8.34
N THR A 382 -11.99 -10.86 8.47
CA THR A 382 -12.96 -9.88 7.97
C THR A 382 -12.24 -8.76 7.20
N THR A 383 -12.04 -7.60 7.82
CA THR A 383 -11.14 -6.57 7.30
C THR A 383 -9.72 -6.86 7.75
N LYS A 384 -8.72 -6.41 6.98
CA LYS A 384 -7.30 -6.52 7.36
C LYS A 384 -7.05 -6.11 8.82
N ARG A 385 -7.63 -4.97 9.23
CA ARG A 385 -7.47 -4.42 10.58
C ARG A 385 -8.08 -5.30 11.65
N ASN A 386 -9.30 -5.79 11.45
CA ASN A 386 -9.95 -6.66 12.43
C ASN A 386 -9.25 -8.01 12.53
N THR A 387 -8.91 -8.62 11.39
CA THR A 387 -8.14 -9.88 11.36
C THR A 387 -6.82 -9.75 12.09
N LEU A 388 -6.09 -8.64 11.91
CA LEU A 388 -4.86 -8.34 12.64
C LEU A 388 -5.10 -8.30 14.15
N PHE A 389 -6.08 -7.53 14.63
CA PHE A 389 -6.34 -7.42 16.06
C PHE A 389 -6.89 -8.71 16.67
N ASP A 390 -7.73 -9.46 15.96
CA ASP A 390 -8.19 -10.78 16.40
C ASP A 390 -7.02 -11.76 16.55
N ALA A 391 -6.05 -11.71 15.64
CA ALA A 391 -4.82 -12.50 15.74
C ALA A 391 -3.95 -12.08 16.93
N ILE A 392 -3.75 -10.77 17.15
CA ILE A 392 -2.99 -10.25 18.28
C ILE A 392 -3.66 -10.65 19.61
N ASP A 393 -4.97 -10.44 19.73
CA ASP A 393 -5.72 -10.78 20.94
C ASP A 393 -5.62 -12.28 21.25
N HIS A 394 -5.75 -13.13 20.23
CA HIS A 394 -5.61 -14.58 20.39
C HIS A 394 -4.20 -14.97 20.84
N LEU A 395 -3.15 -14.45 20.17
CA LEU A 395 -1.76 -14.73 20.54
C LEU A 395 -1.42 -14.24 21.96
N ASN A 396 -1.96 -13.08 22.36
CA ASN A 396 -1.78 -12.53 23.70
C ASN A 396 -2.44 -13.41 24.78
N SER A 397 -3.64 -13.94 24.50
CA SER A 397 -4.34 -14.90 25.39
C SER A 397 -3.62 -16.25 25.53
N GLN A 398 -2.63 -16.53 24.69
CA GLN A 398 -1.81 -17.74 24.72
C GLN A 398 -0.40 -17.47 25.27
N ALA A 399 -0.13 -16.27 25.80
CA ALA A 399 1.15 -15.89 26.41
C ALA A 399 0.95 -14.98 27.63
N GLY A 400 1.26 -13.69 27.50
CA GLY A 400 1.36 -12.78 28.65
C GLY A 400 0.04 -12.21 29.18
N GLU A 401 -1.07 -12.34 28.43
CA GLU A 401 -2.36 -11.69 28.75
C GLU A 401 -2.20 -10.19 29.08
N ILE A 402 -1.35 -9.52 28.30
CA ILE A 402 -0.96 -8.13 28.52
C ILE A 402 -2.13 -7.19 28.21
N ASN A 403 -2.35 -6.20 29.07
CA ASN A 403 -3.36 -5.15 28.90
C ASN A 403 -2.75 -3.73 28.84
N SER A 404 -1.43 -3.63 28.74
CA SER A 404 -0.71 -2.37 28.52
C SER A 404 -0.81 -1.91 27.06
N SER A 405 -0.12 -0.83 26.73
CA SER A 405 0.02 -0.35 25.36
C SER A 405 1.49 -0.28 24.97
N LEU A 406 1.81 -0.78 23.77
CA LEU A 406 3.13 -0.63 23.15
C LEU A 406 3.18 0.73 22.44
N SER A 407 4.03 1.62 22.94
CA SER A 407 4.33 2.90 22.26
C SER A 407 5.29 2.67 21.11
N ILE A 408 4.86 3.01 19.89
CA ILE A 408 5.66 2.79 18.69
C ILE A 408 5.40 3.87 17.65
N ASN A 409 6.45 4.40 17.07
CA ASN A 409 6.35 5.51 16.11
C ASN A 409 5.90 5.02 14.74
N ASN A 410 5.26 5.91 13.99
CA ASN A 410 4.91 5.70 12.57
C ASN A 410 4.02 4.48 12.28
N VAL A 411 3.21 4.03 13.23
CA VAL A 411 2.19 2.99 13.00
C VAL A 411 0.80 3.57 12.75
N PRO A 412 -0.08 2.87 12.00
CA PRO A 412 -1.45 3.31 11.76
C PRO A 412 -2.41 2.89 12.87
N TYR A 413 -1.93 2.80 14.11
CA TYR A 413 -2.70 2.36 15.29
C TYR A 413 -2.45 3.34 16.42
N GLY A 414 -3.47 3.63 17.22
CA GLY A 414 -3.26 4.37 18.45
C GLY A 414 -4.41 5.27 18.84
N LYS A 415 -4.13 6.12 19.83
CA LYS A 415 -5.11 6.91 20.56
C LYS A 415 -5.25 8.32 20.00
N VAL A 416 -6.45 8.88 20.20
CA VAL A 416 -6.76 10.29 20.06
C VAL A 416 -7.00 10.87 21.46
N SER A 417 -6.35 11.98 21.77
CA SER A 417 -6.57 12.73 23.03
C SER A 417 -7.13 14.11 22.73
N VAL A 418 -7.95 14.63 23.65
CA VAL A 418 -8.64 15.93 23.51
C VAL A 418 -8.42 16.75 24.77
N ASN A 419 -8.00 18.02 24.61
CA ASN A 419 -8.11 18.99 25.69
C ASN A 419 -9.59 19.36 25.90
N VAL A 420 -10.19 18.77 26.94
CA VAL A 420 -11.63 18.87 27.24
C VAL A 420 -12.05 20.30 27.55
N GLU A 421 -11.22 21.07 28.24
CA GLU A 421 -11.52 22.45 28.64
C GLU A 421 -11.69 23.37 27.43
N LYS A 422 -10.86 23.20 26.41
CA LYS A 422 -10.86 24.05 25.21
C LYS A 422 -11.72 23.50 24.06
N CYS A 423 -12.13 22.24 24.12
CA CYS A 423 -12.94 21.63 23.06
C CYS A 423 -14.34 22.26 23.03
N THR A 424 -14.82 22.71 21.86
CA THR A 424 -16.16 23.31 21.72
C THR A 424 -17.25 22.32 21.32
N LEU A 425 -16.91 21.04 21.11
CA LEU A 425 -17.82 20.03 20.56
C LEU A 425 -18.45 20.45 19.21
N CYS A 426 -17.69 21.14 18.35
CA CYS A 426 -18.13 21.57 17.02
C CYS A 426 -18.27 20.42 15.99
N MET A 427 -17.86 19.21 16.35
CA MET A 427 -17.95 17.98 15.54
C MET A 427 -17.20 17.98 14.19
N SER A 428 -16.34 18.97 13.92
CA SER A 428 -15.46 18.95 12.73
C SER A 428 -14.60 17.69 12.65
N CYS A 429 -14.14 17.18 13.79
CA CYS A 429 -13.34 15.96 13.88
C CYS A 429 -14.13 14.68 13.58
N VAL A 430 -15.44 14.65 13.86
CA VAL A 430 -16.34 13.54 13.53
C VAL A 430 -16.60 13.56 12.02
N ALA A 431 -16.96 14.71 11.47
CA ALA A 431 -17.26 14.87 10.04
C ALA A 431 -16.08 14.49 9.11
N ILE A 432 -14.85 14.69 9.59
CA ILE A 432 -13.63 14.37 8.82
C ILE A 432 -13.08 12.97 9.07
N CYS A 433 -13.63 12.18 10.01
CA CYS A 433 -13.07 10.87 10.34
C CYS A 433 -13.50 9.81 9.31
N PRO A 434 -12.59 9.25 8.48
CA PRO A 434 -12.98 8.31 7.44
C PRO A 434 -13.34 6.92 7.97
N THR A 435 -12.91 6.58 9.18
CA THR A 435 -13.10 5.26 9.78
C THR A 435 -14.15 5.24 10.89
N MET A 436 -14.84 6.37 11.12
CA MET A 436 -15.79 6.52 12.22
C MET A 436 -15.17 6.14 13.59
N ALA A 437 -13.87 6.38 13.75
CA ALA A 437 -13.19 6.25 15.03
C ALA A 437 -13.63 7.33 16.01
N LEU A 438 -13.98 8.52 15.53
CA LEU A 438 -14.63 9.58 16.29
C LEU A 438 -16.11 9.63 15.92
N GLN A 439 -16.98 9.72 16.92
CA GLN A 439 -18.44 9.70 16.77
C GLN A 439 -19.07 10.78 17.65
N ASP A 440 -20.22 11.32 17.24
CA ASP A 440 -21.00 12.24 18.07
C ASP A 440 -21.88 11.48 19.08
N GLY A 441 -22.47 12.23 20.02
CA GLY A 441 -23.38 11.70 21.05
C GLY A 441 -24.85 11.59 20.65
N GLY A 442 -25.19 11.73 19.36
CA GLY A 442 -26.57 11.80 18.90
C GLY A 442 -27.31 13.01 19.49
N ASP A 443 -28.28 12.74 20.37
CA ASP A 443 -29.13 13.76 21.00
C ASP A 443 -28.41 14.60 22.08
N LYS A 444 -27.23 14.14 22.54
CA LYS A 444 -26.44 14.85 23.56
C LYS A 444 -25.15 15.41 22.95
N PRO A 445 -24.70 16.61 23.39
CA PRO A 445 -23.38 17.09 23.07
C PRO A 445 -22.29 16.22 23.69
N ALA A 446 -21.83 15.22 22.94
CA ALA A 446 -20.72 14.37 23.32
C ALA A 446 -19.83 14.05 22.13
N LEU A 447 -18.56 13.79 22.43
CA LEU A 447 -17.56 13.29 21.51
C LEU A 447 -17.09 11.93 22.02
N HIS A 448 -17.25 10.90 21.20
CA HIS A 448 -16.86 9.54 21.51
C HIS A 448 -15.71 9.06 20.62
N PHE A 449 -15.00 8.03 21.08
CA PHE A 449 -13.85 7.45 20.39
C PHE A 449 -13.77 5.92 20.53
N ILE A 450 -13.49 5.22 19.42
CA ILE A 450 -13.14 3.80 19.40
C ILE A 450 -11.70 3.67 18.88
N GLU A 451 -10.79 3.20 19.73
CA GLU A 451 -9.36 3.15 19.42
C GLU A 451 -9.04 2.19 18.27
N GLN A 452 -9.68 1.01 18.22
CA GLN A 452 -9.43 0.01 17.17
C GLN A 452 -9.61 0.58 15.76
N ASN A 453 -10.59 1.48 15.59
CA ASN A 453 -10.95 2.07 14.30
C ASN A 453 -9.98 3.17 13.87
N CYS A 454 -9.14 3.69 14.76
CA CYS A 454 -8.25 4.79 14.44
C CYS A 454 -7.08 4.34 13.56
N VAL A 455 -6.86 5.07 12.46
CA VAL A 455 -5.79 4.82 11.48
C VAL A 455 -4.63 5.82 11.60
N GLN A 456 -4.66 6.69 12.61
CA GLN A 456 -3.64 7.72 12.86
C GLN A 456 -3.35 8.60 11.63
N CYS A 457 -4.41 9.02 10.91
CA CYS A 457 -4.29 9.76 9.65
C CYS A 457 -4.07 11.28 9.80
N GLY A 458 -4.16 11.84 11.01
CA GLY A 458 -3.98 13.29 11.24
C GLY A 458 -5.17 14.19 10.88
N LEU A 459 -6.18 13.69 10.15
CA LEU A 459 -7.29 14.51 9.66
C LEU A 459 -8.06 15.23 10.79
N CYS A 460 -8.33 14.56 11.91
CA CYS A 460 -9.05 15.16 13.04
C CYS A 460 -8.25 16.28 13.73
N GLU A 461 -6.94 16.11 13.88
CA GLU A 461 -6.03 17.10 14.44
C GLU A 461 -5.95 18.34 13.54
N ALA A 462 -5.77 18.13 12.23
CA ALA A 462 -5.71 19.21 11.25
C ALA A 462 -7.03 20.00 11.17
N ALA A 463 -8.17 19.31 11.14
CA ALA A 463 -9.50 19.90 11.03
C ALA A 463 -9.99 20.62 12.30
N CYS A 464 -9.36 20.39 13.46
CA CYS A 464 -9.79 20.97 14.72
C CYS A 464 -9.55 22.49 14.72
N PRO A 465 -10.61 23.34 14.80
CA PRO A 465 -10.44 24.79 14.81
C PRO A 465 -9.79 25.30 16.11
N GLU A 466 -10.06 24.64 17.24
CA GLU A 466 -9.50 25.00 18.55
C GLU A 466 -8.11 24.40 18.81
N LYS A 467 -7.61 23.55 17.91
CA LYS A 467 -6.30 22.86 18.03
C LYS A 467 -6.12 22.10 19.35
N VAL A 468 -7.15 21.35 19.73
CA VAL A 468 -7.22 20.61 21.01
C VAL A 468 -7.02 19.10 20.90
N ILE A 469 -6.87 18.58 19.67
CA ILE A 469 -6.74 17.15 19.40
C ILE A 469 -5.25 16.83 19.24
N SER A 470 -4.81 15.71 19.82
CA SER A 470 -3.48 15.14 19.60
C SER A 470 -3.55 13.63 19.35
N LEU A 471 -2.55 13.13 18.61
CA LEU A 471 -2.42 11.72 18.25
C LEU A 471 -1.28 11.05 19.01
N THR A 472 -1.49 9.83 19.46
CA THR A 472 -0.47 9.00 20.10
C THR A 472 -0.42 7.64 19.42
N PRO A 473 0.56 7.40 18.54
CA PRO A 473 0.78 6.11 17.91
C PRO A 473 1.10 5.03 18.96
N GLN A 474 0.28 3.98 19.01
CA GLN A 474 0.43 2.88 19.94
C GLN A 474 -0.38 1.64 19.52
N ILE A 475 -0.06 0.49 20.10
CA ILE A 475 -0.91 -0.71 20.04
C ILE A 475 -1.40 -1.01 21.44
N ASN A 476 -2.71 -0.91 21.64
CA ASN A 476 -3.38 -1.22 22.91
C ASN A 476 -3.79 -2.70 22.94
N PHE A 477 -3.22 -3.47 23.88
CA PHE A 477 -3.51 -4.91 24.03
C PHE A 477 -4.75 -5.20 24.87
N ASP A 478 -5.30 -4.20 25.59
CA ASP A 478 -6.60 -4.33 26.22
C ASP A 478 -7.70 -4.31 25.14
N LYS A 479 -8.12 -5.51 24.74
CA LYS A 479 -9.18 -5.73 23.75
C LYS A 479 -10.46 -4.98 24.10
N ALA A 480 -10.89 -5.06 25.37
CA ALA A 480 -12.14 -4.46 25.81
C ALA A 480 -12.06 -2.94 25.73
N ALA A 481 -10.99 -2.34 26.25
CA ALA A 481 -10.77 -0.91 26.15
C ALA A 481 -10.65 -0.45 24.69
N ARG A 482 -9.90 -1.18 23.85
CA ARG A 482 -9.68 -0.80 22.45
C ARG A 482 -10.96 -0.78 21.60
N GLN A 483 -11.93 -1.65 21.91
CA GLN A 483 -13.21 -1.77 21.20
C GLN A 483 -14.34 -0.95 21.82
N GLN A 484 -14.18 -0.52 23.07
CA GLN A 484 -15.17 0.29 23.77
C GLN A 484 -15.32 1.68 23.14
N LEU A 485 -16.56 2.16 23.10
CA LEU A 485 -16.89 3.54 22.79
C LEU A 485 -16.59 4.42 24.01
N HIS A 486 -15.46 5.14 23.99
CA HIS A 486 -15.03 6.02 25.07
C HIS A 486 -15.58 7.43 24.89
N THR A 487 -16.16 8.01 25.95
CA THR A 487 -16.49 9.44 25.96
C THR A 487 -15.24 10.27 26.21
N LEU A 488 -14.84 11.05 25.21
CA LEU A 488 -13.73 12.00 25.32
C LEU A 488 -14.16 13.31 25.97
N LYS A 489 -15.38 13.77 25.66
CA LYS A 489 -16.02 14.94 26.26
C LYS A 489 -17.53 14.82 26.15
N GLU A 490 -18.24 15.21 27.20
CA GLU A 490 -19.69 15.38 27.20
C GLU A 490 -20.03 16.66 27.98
N GLU A 491 -21.07 17.37 27.56
CA GLU A 491 -21.65 18.47 28.32
C GLU A 491 -23.16 18.57 28.09
N ALA A 492 -23.86 19.25 29.01
CA ALA A 492 -25.26 19.55 28.80
C ALA A 492 -25.43 20.52 27.61
N PRO A 493 -26.52 20.40 26.83
CA PRO A 493 -26.81 21.36 25.79
C PRO A 493 -27.03 22.75 26.37
N PHE A 494 -26.75 23.77 25.57
CA PHE A 494 -27.18 25.13 25.85
C PHE A 494 -28.64 25.28 25.41
N GLU A 495 -29.50 25.60 26.37
CA GLU A 495 -30.92 25.82 26.16
C GLU A 495 -31.19 27.28 25.76
N CYS A 496 -32.10 27.47 24.80
CA CYS A 496 -32.48 28.81 24.38
C CYS A 496 -33.09 29.60 25.54
N ILE A 497 -32.57 30.81 25.80
CA ILE A 497 -33.05 31.69 26.88
C ILE A 497 -34.52 32.15 26.72
N ARG A 498 -35.13 31.92 25.55
CA ARG A 498 -36.51 32.30 25.23
C ARG A 498 -37.49 31.12 25.26
N CYS A 499 -37.15 29.99 24.64
CA CYS A 499 -38.07 28.85 24.52
C CYS A 499 -37.62 27.58 25.26
N GLY A 500 -36.43 27.55 25.85
CA GLY A 500 -35.86 26.39 26.55
C GLY A 500 -35.38 25.26 25.65
N SER A 501 -35.56 25.34 24.32
CA SER A 501 -35.12 24.28 23.42
C SER A 501 -33.59 24.20 23.33
N PRO A 502 -32.98 22.99 23.37
CA PRO A 502 -31.55 22.81 23.18
C PRO A 502 -31.17 23.16 21.73
N PHE A 503 -30.10 23.92 21.53
CA PHE A 503 -29.72 24.32 20.16
C PHE A 503 -28.20 24.39 19.89
N ALA A 504 -27.39 24.37 20.94
CA ALA A 504 -25.93 24.51 20.84
C ALA A 504 -25.24 23.80 22.00
N THR A 505 -23.92 23.71 21.93
CA THR A 505 -23.09 23.26 23.06
C THR A 505 -22.77 24.47 23.96
N GLN A 506 -22.68 24.26 25.27
CA GLN A 506 -22.34 25.33 26.20
C GLN A 506 -20.98 25.93 25.87
N SER A 507 -19.99 25.10 25.57
CA SER A 507 -18.63 25.53 25.21
C SER A 507 -18.63 26.39 23.94
N MET A 508 -19.44 26.05 22.93
CA MET A 508 -19.53 26.85 21.71
C MET A 508 -20.18 28.22 21.97
N VAL A 509 -21.26 28.28 22.76
CA VAL A 509 -21.91 29.56 23.09
C VAL A 509 -20.97 30.45 23.88
N HIS A 510 -20.28 29.93 24.91
CA HIS A 510 -19.28 30.69 25.66
C HIS A 510 -18.15 31.18 24.75
N ARG A 511 -17.62 30.31 23.86
CA ARG A 511 -16.57 30.69 22.91
C ARG A 511 -17.02 31.80 21.95
N MET A 512 -18.25 31.74 21.46
CA MET A 512 -18.82 32.79 20.61
C MET A 512 -18.97 34.11 21.38
N LEU A 513 -19.43 34.06 22.63
CA LEU A 513 -19.54 35.25 23.49
C LEU A 513 -18.17 35.88 23.75
N ASP A 514 -17.13 35.07 24.01
CA ASP A 514 -15.77 35.54 24.23
C ASP A 514 -15.16 36.20 22.97
N MET A 515 -15.39 35.61 21.78
CA MET A 515 -14.88 36.17 20.53
C MET A 515 -15.63 37.42 20.07
N VAL A 516 -16.95 37.44 20.21
CA VAL A 516 -17.83 38.48 19.62
C VAL A 516 -18.15 39.59 20.61
N GLY A 517 -18.21 39.30 21.91
CA GLY A 517 -18.60 40.24 22.95
C GLY A 517 -17.68 41.47 23.07
N ALA A 518 -16.46 41.39 22.54
CA ALA A 518 -15.51 42.51 22.49
C ALA A 518 -15.68 43.43 21.25
N HIS A 519 -16.50 43.06 20.26
CA HIS A 519 -16.64 43.81 19.02
C HIS A 519 -17.83 44.80 19.09
N SER A 520 -17.56 46.09 18.84
CA SER A 520 -18.54 47.19 18.99
C SER A 520 -19.81 47.04 18.16
N ALA A 521 -19.76 46.31 17.05
CA ALA A 521 -20.93 46.03 16.20
C ALA A 521 -21.95 45.04 16.82
N PHE A 522 -21.56 44.27 17.84
CA PHE A 522 -22.40 43.21 18.43
C PHE A 522 -22.79 43.45 19.89
N SER A 523 -22.25 44.49 20.52
CA SER A 523 -22.50 44.85 21.92
C SER A 523 -23.97 45.16 22.22
N ALA A 524 -24.73 45.62 21.23
CA ALA A 524 -26.13 46.01 21.42
C ALA A 524 -27.12 44.82 21.55
N ASN A 525 -26.75 43.58 21.15
CA ASN A 525 -27.68 42.45 21.09
C ASN A 525 -27.02 41.08 21.38
N ILE A 526 -26.12 41.03 22.37
CA ILE A 526 -25.38 39.81 22.77
C ILE A 526 -26.32 38.65 23.16
N GLU A 527 -27.48 38.95 23.76
CA GLU A 527 -28.46 37.94 24.17
C GLU A 527 -29.00 37.09 23.00
N ARG A 528 -29.00 37.63 21.76
CA ARG A 528 -29.40 36.88 20.57
C ARG A 528 -28.51 35.67 20.29
N LEU A 529 -27.24 35.71 20.74
CA LEU A 529 -26.30 34.59 20.61
C LEU A 529 -26.72 33.40 21.49
N LYS A 530 -27.48 33.65 22.56
CA LYS A 530 -28.03 32.64 23.48
C LYS A 530 -29.44 32.15 23.07
N MET A 531 -29.95 32.57 21.91
CA MET A 531 -31.24 32.16 21.37
C MET A 531 -31.08 31.17 20.21
N CYS A 532 -32.01 30.21 20.09
CA CYS A 532 -32.12 29.33 18.93
C CYS A 532 -32.47 30.13 17.66
N GLY A 533 -32.31 29.51 16.48
CA GLY A 533 -32.55 30.16 15.19
C GLY A 533 -33.92 30.84 15.10
N ASP A 534 -34.98 30.16 15.51
CA ASP A 534 -36.35 30.68 15.45
C ASP A 534 -36.57 31.86 16.41
N CYS A 535 -36.11 31.73 17.65
CA CYS A 535 -36.25 32.79 18.66
C CYS A 535 -35.43 34.03 18.29
N ARG A 536 -34.25 33.82 17.69
CA ARG A 536 -33.40 34.90 17.19
C ARG A 536 -34.05 35.69 16.06
N VAL A 537 -34.69 35.01 15.11
CA VAL A 537 -35.44 35.66 14.03
C VAL A 537 -36.62 36.43 14.59
N LYS A 538 -37.42 35.83 15.49
CA LYS A 538 -38.55 36.51 16.15
C LYS A 538 -38.12 37.79 16.88
N ASP A 539 -37.05 37.70 17.67
CA ASP A 539 -36.51 38.85 18.41
C ASP A 539 -36.01 39.96 17.48
N MET A 540 -35.37 39.61 16.36
CA MET A 540 -34.95 40.59 15.36
C MET A 540 -36.14 41.32 14.73
N PHE A 541 -37.22 40.61 14.39
CA PHE A 541 -38.44 41.25 13.88
C PHE A 541 -39.14 42.11 14.92
N GLU A 542 -39.19 41.68 16.18
CA GLU A 542 -39.76 42.46 17.29
C GLU A 542 -39.00 43.77 17.51
N ASP A 543 -37.67 43.76 17.46
CA ASP A 543 -36.81 44.95 17.56
C ASP A 543 -37.03 45.92 16.38
N ILE A 544 -37.17 45.40 15.15
CA ILE A 544 -37.49 46.22 13.96
C ILE A 544 -38.87 46.87 14.07
N LEU A 545 -39.87 46.14 14.59
CA LEU A 545 -41.22 46.68 14.77
C LEU A 545 -41.27 47.76 15.86
N GLN A 546 -40.40 47.68 16.86
CA GLN A 546 -40.31 48.66 17.94
C GLN A 546 -39.57 49.94 17.53
N ASP A 547 -38.57 49.84 16.64
CA ASP A 547 -37.84 51.00 16.11
C ASP A 547 -37.44 50.80 14.63
N PRO A 548 -38.34 51.10 13.67
CA PRO A 548 -38.11 50.89 12.25
C PRO A 548 -36.96 51.71 11.66
N GLU A 549 -36.61 52.85 12.27
CA GLU A 549 -35.54 53.74 11.80
C GLU A 549 -34.14 53.29 12.25
N LYS A 550 -34.06 52.33 13.18
CA LYS A 550 -32.79 51.82 13.75
C LYS A 550 -31.87 51.18 12.71
N GLN A 551 -32.39 50.70 11.59
CA GLN A 551 -31.59 50.15 10.47
C GLN A 551 -31.04 51.23 9.53
N LEU A 552 -31.52 52.48 9.65
CA LEU A 552 -31.10 53.62 8.83
C LEU A 552 -30.00 54.45 9.52
N ARG A 553 -29.61 54.11 10.76
CA ARG A 553 -28.66 54.83 11.60
C ARG A 553 -27.32 54.11 11.72
#